data_AF-B7NBF9-F1
#
_entry.id   AF-B7NBF9-F1
#
_cell.length_a   1.000
_cell.length_b   1.000
_cell.length_c   1.000
_cell.angle_alpha   90.00
_cell.angle_beta   90.00
_cell.angle_gamma   90.00
#
_symmetry.space_group_name_H-M   'P 1'
#
loop_
_entity.id
_entity.type
_entity.pdbx_description
1 polymer ?
#
loop_
_entity_poly.entity_id
_entity_poly.type
_entity_poly.pdbx_seq_one_letter_code
_entity_poly.pdbx_strand_id
1 'polypeptide(L)'
;MEYRSLTLDDFLSRFQLLRPQINRETLNHRQAAVLIPIVRRPQPGLLLTQRSIHLRKHAGQVAFPGGAVDDTDASVIAAALREAEEEVAIPPSAVEVIGVLPPVDSVTGYQVTPVVGIIPPDLPYRASEDEVSAVFEMPLAQALHLGRYHPLDIYRRGDSHRVWLSWYEQYFVWGMTAGIIRELALQIGVKP
;
A
#
# COMPACT_ATOMS: atom_id res chain seq x y z
N MET A 1 -19.00 -14.78 -4.22
CA MET A 1 -18.48 -14.27 -5.50
C MET A 1 -17.11 -14.89 -5.69
N GLU A 2 -16.93 -15.65 -6.76
CA GLU A 2 -15.66 -16.31 -7.07
C GLU A 2 -14.75 -15.28 -7.72
N TYR A 3 -13.68 -14.88 -7.03
CA TYR A 3 -12.70 -13.96 -7.57
C TYR A 3 -11.91 -14.68 -8.67
N ARG A 4 -11.78 -14.08 -9.86
CA ARG A 4 -10.90 -14.63 -10.91
C ARG A 4 -9.51 -14.84 -10.34
N SER A 5 -8.93 -16.02 -10.56
CA SER A 5 -7.56 -16.33 -10.16
C SER A 5 -6.61 -15.34 -10.83
N LEU A 6 -5.87 -14.57 -10.03
CA LEU A 6 -4.76 -13.73 -10.48
C LEU A 6 -3.48 -14.45 -10.04
N THR A 7 -2.67 -14.92 -10.99
CA THR A 7 -1.35 -15.48 -10.65
C THR A 7 -0.33 -14.36 -10.45
N LEU A 8 0.80 -14.67 -9.82
CA LEU A 8 1.90 -13.70 -9.72
C LEU A 8 2.43 -13.29 -11.10
N ASP A 9 2.54 -14.24 -12.03
CA ASP A 9 3.02 -13.95 -13.39
C ASP A 9 2.06 -13.05 -14.16
N ASP A 10 0.73 -13.25 -14.00
CA ASP A 10 -0.28 -12.35 -14.56
C ASP A 10 -0.13 -10.94 -14.00
N PHE A 11 0.05 -10.82 -12.68
CA PHE A 11 0.25 -9.54 -12.01
C PHE A 11 1.51 -8.83 -12.54
N LEU A 12 2.66 -9.52 -12.54
CA LEU A 12 3.94 -8.96 -13.00
C LEU A 12 3.86 -8.52 -14.46
N SER A 13 3.32 -9.37 -15.33
CA SER A 13 3.15 -9.07 -16.76
C SER A 13 2.31 -7.81 -16.95
N ARG A 14 1.17 -7.70 -16.24
CA ARG A 14 0.30 -6.52 -16.34
C ARG A 14 0.96 -5.27 -15.76
N PHE A 15 1.64 -5.37 -14.62
CA PHE A 15 2.31 -4.23 -13.99
C PHE A 15 3.41 -3.66 -14.87
N GLN A 16 4.19 -4.52 -15.54
CA GLN A 16 5.26 -4.11 -16.46
C GLN A 16 4.72 -3.53 -17.77
N LEU A 17 3.66 -4.13 -18.34
CA LEU A 17 3.10 -3.71 -19.63
C LEU A 17 2.19 -2.48 -19.51
N LEU A 18 1.49 -2.31 -18.39
CA LEU A 18 0.55 -1.22 -18.15
C LEU A 18 1.20 -0.18 -17.25
N ARG A 19 1.74 0.87 -17.87
CA ARG A 19 2.35 1.97 -17.11
C ARG A 19 1.28 2.78 -16.37
N PRO A 20 1.58 3.25 -15.15
CA PRO A 20 0.66 4.10 -14.42
C PRO A 20 0.47 5.42 -15.15
N GLN A 21 -0.76 5.94 -15.12
CA GLN A 21 -1.03 7.28 -15.62
C GLN A 21 -0.48 8.31 -14.64
N ILE A 22 0.53 9.07 -15.08
CA ILE A 22 1.03 10.21 -14.33
C ILE A 22 0.08 11.38 -14.61
N ASN A 23 -0.91 11.57 -13.72
CA ASN A 23 -1.94 12.59 -13.93
C ASN A 23 -2.11 13.54 -12.75
N ARG A 24 -1.22 13.51 -11.75
CA ARG A 24 -1.30 14.38 -10.59
C ARG A 24 0.04 15.03 -10.30
N GLU A 25 0.09 16.35 -10.47
CA GLU A 25 1.05 17.16 -9.74
C GLU A 25 0.71 17.05 -8.25
N THR A 26 1.68 16.65 -7.46
CA THR A 26 1.59 16.64 -6.00
C THR A 26 1.95 18.00 -5.46
N LEU A 27 1.17 18.48 -4.51
CA LEU A 27 1.32 19.80 -3.90
C LEU A 27 2.22 19.75 -2.65
N ASN A 28 2.39 18.57 -2.05
CA ASN A 28 3.21 18.42 -0.87
C ASN A 28 4.71 18.32 -1.22
N HIS A 29 5.55 18.85 -0.34
CA HIS A 29 7.01 18.83 -0.50
C HIS A 29 7.71 17.83 0.43
N ARG A 30 7.10 17.47 1.56
CA ARG A 30 7.69 16.51 2.51
C ARG A 30 7.55 15.11 1.96
N GLN A 31 8.66 14.40 1.78
CA GLN A 31 8.61 13.08 1.18
C GLN A 31 8.35 12.00 2.21
N ALA A 32 7.55 11.01 1.81
CA ALA A 32 7.33 9.77 2.52
C ALA A 32 7.24 8.64 1.49
N ALA A 33 7.47 7.41 1.94
CA ALA A 33 7.38 6.25 1.08
C ALA A 33 6.74 5.08 1.82
N VAL A 34 5.98 4.28 1.09
CA VAL A 34 5.36 3.06 1.61
C VAL A 34 5.71 1.89 0.71
N LEU A 35 5.95 0.73 1.31
CA LEU A 35 6.14 -0.52 0.58
C LEU A 35 4.78 -1.20 0.39
N ILE A 36 4.45 -1.55 -0.85
CA ILE A 36 3.35 -2.44 -1.25
C ILE A 36 3.95 -3.84 -1.39
N PRO A 37 3.89 -4.69 -0.34
CA PRO A 37 4.58 -5.97 -0.32
C PRO A 37 3.65 -7.03 -0.89
N ILE A 38 4.03 -7.57 -2.05
CA ILE A 38 3.32 -8.67 -2.71
C ILE A 38 4.00 -9.98 -2.33
N VAL A 39 3.28 -10.84 -1.62
CA VAL A 39 3.78 -12.12 -1.13
C VAL A 39 3.81 -13.13 -2.28
N ARG A 40 4.99 -13.66 -2.60
CA ARG A 40 5.20 -14.63 -3.68
C ARG A 40 4.53 -15.97 -3.33
N ARG A 41 3.41 -16.24 -3.97
CA ARG A 41 2.66 -17.50 -3.89
C ARG A 41 1.97 -17.77 -5.25
N PRO A 42 1.49 -19.01 -5.53
CA PRO A 42 0.68 -19.28 -6.71
C PRO A 42 -0.54 -18.34 -6.81
N GLN A 43 -1.18 -18.08 -5.67
CA GLN A 43 -2.14 -16.98 -5.49
C GLN A 43 -1.47 -15.94 -4.59
N PRO A 44 -0.94 -14.83 -5.14
CA PRO A 44 -0.17 -13.88 -4.38
C PRO A 44 -1.03 -13.18 -3.33
N GLY A 45 -0.39 -12.83 -2.22
CA GLY A 45 -0.97 -12.01 -1.15
C GLY A 45 -0.50 -10.57 -1.21
N LEU A 46 -1.27 -9.68 -0.59
CA LEU A 46 -0.90 -8.31 -0.28
C LEU A 46 -0.73 -8.21 1.24
N LEU A 47 0.48 -7.90 1.69
CA LEU A 47 0.75 -7.69 3.11
C LEU A 47 0.33 -6.27 3.53
N LEU A 48 -0.38 -6.18 4.65
CA LEU A 48 -0.83 -4.93 5.26
C LEU A 48 -0.56 -4.96 6.76
N THR A 49 -0.48 -3.77 7.35
CA THR A 49 -0.34 -3.59 8.81
C THR A 49 -1.58 -2.91 9.36
N GLN A 50 -1.86 -3.14 10.64
CA GLN A 50 -2.77 -2.31 11.41
C GLN A 50 -1.96 -1.51 12.42
N ARG A 51 -1.99 -0.18 12.28
CA ARG A 51 -1.27 0.74 13.17
C ARG A 51 -1.72 0.57 14.62
N SER A 52 -0.78 0.58 15.56
CA SER A 52 -1.05 0.51 17.00
C SER A 52 -2.11 1.52 17.42
N ILE A 53 -3.00 1.11 18.32
CA ILE A 53 -4.05 1.97 18.87
C ILE A 53 -3.49 3.11 19.73
N HIS A 54 -2.22 2.99 20.15
CA HIS A 54 -1.55 3.96 21.02
C HIS A 54 -0.93 5.13 20.26
N LEU A 55 -0.92 5.09 18.92
CA LEU A 55 -0.32 6.13 18.10
C LEU A 55 -1.14 7.43 18.11
N ARG A 56 -0.44 8.57 18.18
CA ARG A 56 -1.08 9.90 18.18
C ARG A 56 -1.85 10.23 16.89
N LYS A 57 -1.42 9.66 15.76
CA LYS A 57 -2.04 9.86 14.45
C LYS A 57 -2.35 8.49 13.84
N HIS A 58 -3.50 8.39 13.20
CA HIS A 58 -3.92 7.21 12.44
C HIS A 58 -3.98 5.92 13.28
N ALA A 59 -4.19 6.01 14.60
CA ALA A 59 -4.34 4.86 15.48
C ALA A 59 -5.38 3.85 14.95
N GLY A 60 -5.02 2.56 14.96
CA GLY A 60 -5.88 1.47 14.53
C GLY A 60 -6.15 1.37 13.03
N GLN A 61 -5.61 2.29 12.21
CA GLN A 61 -5.86 2.30 10.76
C GLN A 61 -5.02 1.24 10.05
N VAL A 62 -5.59 0.65 9.00
CA VAL A 62 -4.84 -0.22 8.09
C VAL A 62 -3.93 0.62 7.20
N ALA A 63 -2.66 0.21 7.11
CA ALA A 63 -1.64 0.88 6.33
C ALA A 63 -0.75 -0.12 5.60
N PHE A 64 -0.01 0.40 4.63
CA PHE A 64 1.22 -0.22 4.17
C PHE A 64 2.34 0.11 5.16
N PRO A 65 3.35 -0.77 5.30
CA PRO A 65 4.56 -0.40 6.02
C PRO A 65 5.24 0.79 5.33
N GLY A 66 5.70 1.75 6.11
CA GLY A 66 6.32 2.96 5.55
C GLY A 66 6.23 4.19 6.42
N GLY A 67 7.01 5.20 6.06
CA GLY A 67 7.19 6.40 6.85
C GLY A 67 7.80 7.55 6.07
N ALA A 68 8.30 8.54 6.81
CA ALA A 68 8.93 9.71 6.23
C ALA A 68 10.30 9.35 5.65
N VAL A 69 10.70 10.04 4.59
CA VAL A 69 12.07 9.94 4.08
C VAL A 69 12.98 10.69 5.05
N ASP A 70 14.04 10.05 5.51
CA ASP A 70 15.10 10.64 6.33
C ASP A 70 16.23 11.19 5.45
N ASP A 71 17.01 12.12 5.98
CA ASP A 71 18.20 12.70 5.32
C ASP A 71 19.27 11.64 5.04
N THR A 72 19.22 10.49 5.74
CA THR A 72 20.12 9.35 5.55
C THR A 72 19.65 8.38 4.46
N ASP A 73 18.39 8.48 4.01
CA ASP A 73 17.85 7.58 2.99
C ASP A 73 18.41 7.95 1.60
N ALA A 74 19.05 6.98 0.93
CA ALA A 74 19.62 7.19 -0.40
C ALA A 74 18.56 7.46 -1.50
N SER A 75 17.30 7.09 -1.24
CA SER A 75 16.16 7.31 -2.13
C SER A 75 14.84 7.06 -1.41
N VAL A 76 13.72 7.44 -2.03
CA VAL A 76 12.37 7.06 -1.58
C VAL A 76 12.17 5.53 -1.49
N ILE A 77 12.87 4.77 -2.33
CA ILE A 77 12.84 3.30 -2.26
C ILE A 77 13.56 2.82 -1.01
N ALA A 78 14.74 3.38 -0.72
CA ALA A 78 15.50 3.05 0.49
C ALA A 78 14.67 3.34 1.76
N ALA A 79 13.97 4.48 1.80
CA ALA A 79 13.08 4.82 2.90
C ALA A 79 11.97 3.77 3.10
N ALA A 80 11.26 3.37 2.02
CA ALA A 80 10.21 2.35 2.12
C ALA A 80 10.74 1.01 2.63
N LEU A 81 11.96 0.62 2.24
CA LEU A 81 12.58 -0.63 2.67
C LEU A 81 13.05 -0.56 4.12
N ARG A 82 13.68 0.54 4.54
CA ARG A 82 14.09 0.79 5.93
C ARG A 82 12.89 0.73 6.86
N GLU A 83 11.83 1.47 6.54
CA GLU A 83 10.61 1.51 7.34
C GLU A 83 9.93 0.13 7.41
N ALA A 84 9.93 -0.65 6.31
CA ALA A 84 9.41 -2.01 6.33
C ALA A 84 10.25 -2.97 7.19
N GLU A 85 11.57 -2.76 7.25
CA GLU A 85 12.45 -3.49 8.16
C GLU A 85 12.15 -3.14 9.62
N GLU A 86 12.02 -1.85 9.93
CA GLU A 86 11.73 -1.34 11.27
C GLU A 86 10.35 -1.76 11.79
N GLU A 87 9.30 -1.60 10.97
CA GLU A 87 7.91 -1.84 11.40
C GLU A 87 7.53 -3.33 11.45
N VAL A 88 8.03 -4.14 10.51
CA VAL A 88 7.58 -5.54 10.31
C VAL A 88 8.70 -6.56 10.09
N ALA A 89 9.97 -6.17 10.25
CA ALA A 89 11.14 -7.03 10.07
C ALA A 89 11.27 -7.64 8.67
N ILE A 90 10.87 -6.91 7.63
CA ILE A 90 11.13 -7.30 6.23
C ILE A 90 12.52 -6.78 5.84
N PRO A 91 13.54 -7.64 5.68
CA PRO A 91 14.87 -7.16 5.33
C PRO A 91 14.88 -6.64 3.88
N PRO A 92 15.56 -5.50 3.60
CA PRO A 92 15.64 -4.94 2.25
C PRO A 92 16.13 -5.93 1.19
N SER A 93 17.03 -6.85 1.57
CA SER A 93 17.59 -7.89 0.70
C SER A 93 16.59 -8.96 0.27
N ALA A 94 15.45 -9.10 0.97
CA ALA A 94 14.39 -10.01 0.59
C ALA A 94 13.35 -9.39 -0.34
N VAL A 95 13.43 -8.08 -0.61
CA VAL A 95 12.44 -7.37 -1.43
C VAL A 95 12.95 -7.20 -2.86
N GLU A 96 12.29 -7.85 -3.80
CA GLU A 96 12.47 -7.60 -5.23
C GLU A 96 11.59 -6.41 -5.64
N VAL A 97 12.17 -5.20 -5.67
CA VAL A 97 11.44 -3.99 -6.10
C VAL A 97 11.19 -4.03 -7.60
N ILE A 98 9.93 -4.00 -8.00
CA ILE A 98 9.51 -4.08 -9.42
C ILE A 98 9.13 -2.73 -10.02
N GLY A 99 8.91 -1.71 -9.19
CA GLY A 99 8.62 -0.35 -9.64
C GLY A 99 7.96 0.51 -8.57
N VAL A 100 7.52 1.69 -8.97
CA VAL A 100 6.82 2.65 -8.11
C VAL A 100 5.53 3.11 -8.78
N LEU A 101 4.53 3.42 -7.95
CA LEU A 101 3.31 4.11 -8.39
C LEU A 101 3.52 5.64 -8.34
N PRO A 102 2.68 6.41 -9.05
CA PRO A 102 2.68 7.86 -8.92
C PRO A 102 2.46 8.27 -7.46
N PRO A 103 3.14 9.33 -6.99
CA PRO A 103 3.02 9.77 -5.60
C PRO A 103 1.60 10.29 -5.30
N VAL A 104 1.19 10.15 -4.04
CA VAL A 104 -0.12 10.55 -3.53
C VAL A 104 0.06 11.54 -2.38
N ASP A 105 -0.66 12.66 -2.42
CA ASP A 105 -0.65 13.62 -1.33
C ASP A 105 -1.46 13.12 -0.13
N SER A 106 -0.82 13.09 1.04
CA SER A 106 -1.48 12.83 2.30
C SER A 106 -2.13 14.09 2.87
N VAL A 107 -3.18 13.90 3.67
CA VAL A 107 -3.83 14.98 4.44
C VAL A 107 -2.92 15.56 5.54
N THR A 108 -1.80 14.89 5.84
CA THR A 108 -0.81 15.32 6.83
C THR A 108 0.36 16.09 6.20
N GLY A 109 0.31 16.37 4.90
CA GLY A 109 1.29 17.21 4.21
C GLY A 109 2.49 16.45 3.64
N TYR A 110 2.37 15.13 3.43
CA TYR A 110 3.40 14.32 2.80
C TYR A 110 3.05 13.99 1.35
N GLN A 111 4.06 13.96 0.50
CA GLN A 111 4.04 13.33 -0.81
C GLN A 111 4.48 11.88 -0.63
N VAL A 112 3.53 10.94 -0.66
CA VAL A 112 3.77 9.53 -0.36
C VAL A 112 4.01 8.78 -1.66
N THR A 113 5.20 8.19 -1.83
CA THR A 113 5.53 7.35 -3.00
C THR A 113 5.29 5.87 -2.69
N PRO A 114 4.37 5.18 -3.38
CA PRO A 114 4.17 3.75 -3.18
C PRO A 114 5.18 2.94 -3.99
N VAL A 115 5.98 2.13 -3.29
CA VAL A 115 7.01 1.26 -3.87
C VAL A 115 6.45 -0.15 -3.94
N VAL A 116 6.44 -0.78 -5.11
CA VAL A 116 5.91 -2.14 -5.29
C VAL A 116 7.07 -3.13 -5.23
N GLY A 117 6.99 -4.08 -4.29
CA GLY A 117 8.02 -5.10 -4.10
C GLY A 117 7.43 -6.50 -3.95
N ILE A 118 8.13 -7.50 -4.47
CA ILE A 118 7.82 -8.92 -4.26
C ILE A 118 8.65 -9.44 -3.08
N ILE A 119 8.00 -10.14 -2.15
CA ILE A 119 8.64 -10.75 -0.98
C ILE A 119 8.44 -12.27 -0.95
N PRO A 120 9.36 -13.05 -0.34
CA PRO A 120 9.20 -14.48 -0.14
C PRO A 120 7.94 -14.83 0.68
N PRO A 121 7.34 -16.02 0.47
CA PRO A 121 6.13 -16.45 1.17
C PRO A 121 6.28 -16.64 2.68
N ASP A 122 7.49 -16.96 3.14
CA ASP A 122 7.74 -17.52 4.47
C ASP A 122 8.68 -16.64 5.30
N LEU A 123 8.60 -15.31 5.11
CA LEU A 123 9.32 -14.37 5.97
C LEU A 123 8.72 -14.38 7.38
N PRO A 124 9.54 -14.54 8.44
CA PRO A 124 9.07 -14.40 9.81
C PRO A 124 8.87 -12.90 10.13
N TYR A 125 7.65 -12.41 9.95
CA TYR A 125 7.31 -11.03 10.30
C TYR A 125 7.37 -10.82 11.82
N ARG A 126 7.93 -9.69 12.24
CA ARG A 126 7.87 -9.25 13.63
C ARG A 126 7.40 -7.81 13.66
N ALA A 127 6.18 -7.60 14.13
CA ALA A 127 5.63 -6.28 14.34
C ALA A 127 6.43 -5.55 15.43
N SER A 128 6.80 -4.29 15.15
CA SER A 128 7.20 -3.35 16.20
C SER A 128 5.96 -3.05 17.06
N GLU A 129 5.93 -3.55 18.30
CA GLU A 129 4.74 -3.50 19.16
C GLU A 129 4.24 -2.06 19.43
N ASP A 130 5.16 -1.08 19.42
CA ASP A 130 4.83 0.32 19.62
C ASP A 130 4.09 0.94 18.42
N GLU A 131 4.26 0.38 17.22
CA GLU A 131 3.80 0.98 15.97
C GLU A 131 2.77 0.13 15.23
N VAL A 132 2.83 -1.19 15.35
CA VAL A 132 2.02 -2.16 14.61
C VAL A 132 1.34 -3.14 15.56
N SER A 133 0.00 -3.14 15.54
CA SER A 133 -0.83 -4.05 16.33
C SER A 133 -1.14 -5.37 15.62
N ALA A 134 -1.08 -5.40 14.29
CA ALA A 134 -1.29 -6.61 13.50
C ALA A 134 -0.59 -6.50 12.15
N VAL A 135 -0.15 -7.65 11.64
CA VAL A 135 0.32 -7.85 10.27
C VAL A 135 -0.57 -8.93 9.65
N PHE A 136 -1.14 -8.68 8.48
CA PHE A 136 -2.06 -9.62 7.83
C PHE A 136 -1.90 -9.62 6.31
N GLU A 137 -2.27 -10.75 5.70
CA GLU A 137 -2.22 -10.96 4.25
C GLU A 137 -3.65 -10.97 3.68
N MET A 138 -3.90 -10.14 2.67
CA MET A 138 -5.13 -10.18 1.88
C MET A 138 -4.82 -10.83 0.52
N PRO A 139 -5.61 -11.80 0.02
CA PRO A 139 -5.40 -12.33 -1.33
C PRO A 139 -5.40 -11.19 -2.36
N LEU A 140 -4.36 -11.11 -3.19
CA LEU A 140 -4.15 -9.98 -4.11
C LEU A 140 -5.32 -9.81 -5.08
N ALA A 141 -5.87 -10.94 -5.56
CA ALA A 141 -7.08 -10.93 -6.40
C ALA A 141 -8.27 -10.24 -5.73
N GLN A 142 -8.43 -10.41 -4.40
CA GLN A 142 -9.47 -9.71 -3.65
C GLN A 142 -9.10 -8.23 -3.46
N ALA A 143 -7.84 -7.94 -3.10
CA ALA A 143 -7.38 -6.58 -2.87
C ALA A 143 -7.57 -5.69 -4.11
N LEU A 144 -7.31 -6.24 -5.30
CA LEU A 144 -7.40 -5.55 -6.58
C LEU A 144 -8.80 -5.62 -7.22
N HIS A 145 -9.80 -6.19 -6.55
CA HIS A 145 -11.16 -6.22 -7.05
C HIS A 145 -11.84 -4.86 -6.84
N LEU A 146 -11.92 -4.06 -7.91
CA LEU A 146 -12.46 -2.69 -7.89
C LEU A 146 -13.86 -2.59 -7.27
N GLY A 147 -14.71 -3.61 -7.43
CA GLY A 147 -16.06 -3.64 -6.87
C GLY A 147 -16.13 -3.69 -5.34
N ARG A 148 -15.00 -3.90 -4.63
CA ARG A 148 -14.96 -3.84 -3.15
C ARG A 148 -14.87 -2.43 -2.60
N TYR A 149 -14.50 -1.45 -3.44
CA TYR A 149 -14.23 -0.08 -2.99
C TYR A 149 -15.48 0.79 -3.16
N HIS A 150 -16.09 1.13 -2.03
CA HIS A 150 -17.22 2.05 -1.99
C HIS A 150 -16.73 3.49 -1.85
N PRO A 151 -17.22 4.42 -2.68
CA PRO A 151 -16.84 5.82 -2.56
C PRO A 151 -17.54 6.48 -1.36
N LEU A 152 -16.82 7.36 -0.67
CA LEU A 152 -17.37 8.29 0.30
C LEU A 152 -16.83 9.69 -0.01
N ASP A 153 -17.73 10.63 -0.29
CA ASP A 153 -17.35 12.03 -0.49
C ASP A 153 -17.30 12.75 0.86
N ILE A 154 -16.12 13.26 1.21
CA ILE A 154 -15.88 14.01 2.44
C ILE A 154 -15.77 15.49 2.10
N TYR A 155 -16.66 16.28 2.68
CA TYR A 155 -16.66 17.73 2.54
C TYR A 155 -15.84 18.36 3.67
N ARG A 156 -14.77 19.08 3.31
CA ARG A 156 -13.94 19.84 4.25
C ARG A 156 -13.56 21.19 3.66
N ARG A 157 -13.84 22.27 4.40
CA ARG A 157 -13.45 23.65 4.05
C ARG A 157 -13.86 24.08 2.62
N GLY A 158 -15.00 23.59 2.14
CA GLY A 158 -15.52 23.91 0.80
C GLY A 158 -15.07 22.96 -0.31
N ASP A 159 -14.06 22.12 -0.06
CA ASP A 159 -13.58 21.12 -1.01
C ASP A 159 -14.19 19.75 -0.72
N SER A 160 -14.62 19.09 -1.80
CA SER A 160 -15.11 17.71 -1.77
C SER A 160 -13.97 16.77 -2.15
N HIS A 161 -13.56 15.91 -1.21
CA HIS A 161 -12.57 14.87 -1.45
C HIS A 161 -13.21 13.50 -1.38
N ARG A 162 -13.13 12.74 -2.47
CA ARG A 162 -13.54 11.34 -2.49
C ARG A 162 -12.49 10.46 -1.83
N VAL A 163 -12.91 9.70 -0.83
CA VAL A 163 -12.13 8.58 -0.28
C VAL A 163 -12.81 7.25 -0.66
N TRP A 164 -12.05 6.17 -0.55
CA TRP A 164 -12.52 4.81 -0.82
C TRP A 164 -12.55 4.01 0.46
N LEU A 165 -13.59 3.18 0.60
CA LEU A 165 -13.84 2.33 1.77
C LEU A 165 -13.92 0.87 1.31
N SER A 166 -13.24 -0.03 2.01
CA SER A 166 -13.30 -1.47 1.79
C SER A 166 -13.11 -2.20 3.12
N TRP A 167 -13.85 -3.28 3.31
CA TRP A 167 -13.67 -4.19 4.44
C TRP A 167 -12.99 -5.46 3.96
N TYR A 168 -12.06 -5.99 4.75
CA TYR A 168 -11.52 -7.34 4.60
C TYR A 168 -11.50 -8.01 5.97
N GLU A 169 -12.36 -9.00 6.18
CA GLU A 169 -12.60 -9.57 7.51
C GLU A 169 -12.93 -8.46 8.51
N GLN A 170 -12.21 -8.37 9.64
CA GLN A 170 -12.31 -7.27 10.61
C GLN A 170 -11.58 -5.99 10.22
N TYR A 171 -10.77 -6.00 9.16
CA TYR A 171 -9.90 -4.88 8.80
C TYR A 171 -10.61 -3.88 7.90
N PHE A 172 -10.69 -2.63 8.37
CA PHE A 172 -11.23 -1.52 7.61
C PHE A 172 -10.12 -0.81 6.82
N VAL A 173 -10.11 -1.04 5.51
CA VAL A 173 -9.16 -0.44 4.57
C VAL A 173 -9.81 0.81 3.98
N TRP A 174 -9.23 1.99 4.25
CA TRP A 174 -9.81 3.25 3.82
C TRP A 174 -8.77 4.32 3.52
N GLY A 175 -9.23 5.46 3.02
CA GLY A 175 -8.40 6.65 2.82
C GLY A 175 -7.27 6.41 1.82
N MET A 176 -6.05 6.81 2.17
CA MET A 176 -4.89 6.73 1.28
C MET A 176 -4.54 5.27 0.93
N THR A 177 -4.58 4.35 1.89
CA THR A 177 -4.30 2.92 1.67
C THR A 177 -5.25 2.35 0.62
N ALA A 178 -6.57 2.55 0.80
CA ALA A 178 -7.57 2.10 -0.17
C ALA A 178 -7.40 2.77 -1.54
N GLY A 179 -7.06 4.06 -1.56
CA GLY A 179 -6.75 4.80 -2.79
C GLY A 179 -5.59 4.19 -3.55
N ILE A 180 -4.47 3.91 -2.89
CA ILE A 180 -3.28 3.30 -3.49
C ILE A 180 -3.59 1.92 -4.07
N ILE A 181 -4.28 1.05 -3.33
CA ILE A 181 -4.65 -0.29 -3.82
C ILE A 181 -5.56 -0.17 -5.05
N ARG A 182 -6.50 0.77 -5.03
CA ARG A 182 -7.41 0.99 -6.16
C ARG A 182 -6.68 1.52 -7.39
N GLU A 183 -5.71 2.41 -7.24
CA GLU A 183 -4.88 2.87 -8.35
C GLU A 183 -4.03 1.73 -8.94
N LEU A 184 -3.45 0.87 -8.10
CA LEU A 184 -2.77 -0.34 -8.55
C LEU A 184 -3.72 -1.25 -9.35
N ALA A 185 -4.95 -1.45 -8.87
CA ALA A 185 -5.96 -2.26 -9.55
C ALA A 185 -6.35 -1.67 -10.93
N LEU A 186 -6.49 -0.35 -11.00
CA LEU A 186 -6.75 0.36 -12.25
C LEU A 186 -5.58 0.23 -13.23
N GLN A 187 -4.34 0.38 -12.76
CA GLN A 187 -3.14 0.24 -13.58
C GLN A 187 -3.08 -1.15 -14.20
N ILE A 188 -3.23 -2.22 -13.42
CA ILE A 188 -3.08 -3.59 -13.95
C ILE A 188 -4.30 -4.08 -14.76
N GLY A 189 -5.27 -3.21 -15.04
CA GLY A 189 -6.40 -3.51 -15.92
C GLY A 189 -7.34 -4.59 -15.36
N VAL A 190 -7.40 -4.76 -14.04
CA VAL A 190 -8.42 -5.62 -13.41
C VAL A 190 -9.72 -4.81 -13.38
N LYS A 191 -10.42 -4.79 -14.52
CA LYS A 191 -11.76 -4.22 -14.62
C LYS A 191 -12.75 -5.09 -13.82
N PRO A 192 -13.80 -4.48 -13.22
CA PRO A 192 -14.80 -5.21 -12.46
C PRO A 192 -15.48 -6.30 -13.28
#